data_AF-A0A970NAD9-F1
#
_entry.id   AF-A0A970NAD9-F1
#
_cell.length_a   1.000
_cell.length_b   1.000
_cell.length_c   1.000
_cell.angle_alpha   90.00
_cell.angle_beta   90.00
_cell.angle_gamma   90.00
#
_symmetry.space_group_name_H-M   'P 1'
#
loop_
_entity.id
_entity.type
_entity.pdbx_description
1 polymer ?
#
loop_
_entity_poly.entity_id
_entity_poly.type
_entity_poly.pdbx_seq_one_letter_code
_entity_poly.pdbx_strand_id
1 'polypeptide(L)'
;MNERKIIDRTLITGLAKDVGLNASHLEALGESRQWEIVVGGDMLERLVEIQHRFERLAVMGDDEYRGFYIEVPRPAPEEWGDAEDLVASGEYDSREAFLADWLAFNPMETRWFHVASSRYEDSRSIRVTDRKHTRFIITNRPKCTDVEPDDTWCRENLIRLFDYLQRMIDVIVANTDGFNDYVAHNLPYQQRIGRIAQKKFNRIVPNFKIEVEDRETAIKALEDSVYGCSVPLLETMTIRKYCTYFRIANEVYEAYHRKRGYKGRIYTDQQDVPEELRDVVYYKRKKFVDVTEMYDIDSKEDFMRFATDHYGELGLSRLNILASNYRQQVWKIVVSNSYSANAGLAIEVATALYKAGAPLLIYDAEKLLRILLEEDYVRLVPDSYHNYMGYQEEGSVYELPWEYECSDDGDSFLTWEQYQEIVSLTEWLPEEQVNSIV
;
A
#
# COMPACT_ATOMS: atom_id res chain seq x y z
N MET A 1 22.99 41.96 5.36
CA MET A 1 21.97 41.33 4.50
C MET A 1 22.61 40.04 4.02
N ASN A 2 22.44 38.92 4.73
CA ASN A 2 23.00 37.65 4.28
C ASN A 2 22.30 37.29 2.97
N GLU A 3 23.07 37.10 1.89
CA GLU A 3 22.57 36.41 0.71
C GLU A 3 22.02 35.07 1.19
N ARG A 4 20.69 34.93 1.22
CA ARG A 4 20.07 33.63 1.46
C ARG A 4 20.56 32.73 0.34
N LYS A 5 21.41 31.75 0.66
CA LYS A 5 21.85 30.75 -0.31
C LYS A 5 20.61 30.12 -0.93
N ILE A 6 20.56 30.15 -2.26
CA ILE A 6 19.52 29.47 -3.03
C ILE A 6 19.69 27.98 -2.78
N ILE A 7 18.62 27.32 -2.33
CA ILE A 7 18.59 25.88 -2.17
C ILE A 7 18.11 25.31 -3.51
N ASP A 8 19.00 24.61 -4.19
CA ASP A 8 18.73 23.94 -5.46
C ASP A 8 19.32 22.52 -5.45
N ARG A 9 19.03 21.75 -6.52
CA ARG A 9 19.52 20.39 -6.69
C ARG A 9 21.04 20.32 -6.66
N THR A 10 21.73 21.31 -7.22
CA THR A 10 23.19 21.34 -7.29
C THR A 10 23.80 21.45 -5.89
N LEU A 11 23.25 22.28 -5.02
CA LEU A 11 23.65 22.37 -3.62
C LEU A 11 23.42 21.03 -2.91
N ILE A 12 22.20 20.49 -2.97
CA ILE A 12 21.82 19.28 -2.21
C ILE A 12 22.64 18.07 -2.66
N THR A 13 22.72 17.82 -3.97
CA THR A 13 23.54 16.72 -4.51
C THR A 13 25.04 16.96 -4.32
N GLY A 14 25.49 18.22 -4.30
CA GLY A 14 26.86 18.58 -3.96
C GLY A 14 27.23 18.18 -2.54
N LEU A 15 26.35 18.43 -1.56
CA LEU A 15 26.55 18.01 -0.17
C LEU A 15 26.67 16.49 -0.04
N ALA A 16 25.88 15.73 -0.81
CA ALA A 16 25.96 14.28 -0.84
C ALA A 16 27.31 13.83 -1.45
N LYS A 17 27.72 14.41 -2.58
CA LYS A 17 29.00 14.11 -3.24
C LYS A 17 30.21 14.40 -2.35
N ASP A 18 30.19 15.48 -1.57
CA ASP A 18 31.29 15.85 -0.67
C ASP A 18 31.54 14.82 0.44
N VAL A 19 30.54 13.96 0.75
CA VAL A 19 30.66 12.87 1.70
C VAL A 19 30.61 11.49 1.02
N GLY A 20 30.66 11.47 -0.31
CA GLY A 20 30.59 10.23 -1.11
C GLY A 20 29.25 9.49 -1.00
N LEU A 21 28.14 10.17 -0.66
CA LEU A 21 26.82 9.55 -0.58
C LEU A 21 26.09 9.62 -1.93
N ASN A 22 25.43 8.52 -2.29
CA ASN A 22 24.58 8.39 -3.48
C ASN A 22 23.40 7.44 -3.15
N ALA A 23 22.53 7.18 -4.12
CA ALA A 23 21.37 6.31 -3.94
C ALA A 23 21.72 4.83 -3.63
N SER A 24 22.77 4.26 -4.25
CA SER A 24 23.13 2.84 -4.04
C SER A 24 23.58 2.57 -2.60
N HIS A 25 24.21 3.54 -1.94
CA HIS A 25 24.54 3.42 -0.51
C HIS A 25 23.30 3.29 0.37
N LEU A 26 22.20 4.00 0.04
CA LEU A 26 20.93 3.91 0.79
C LEU A 26 20.17 2.63 0.44
N GLU A 27 20.26 2.16 -0.80
CA GLU A 27 19.71 0.88 -1.22
C GLU A 27 20.41 -0.28 -0.52
N ALA A 28 21.74 -0.28 -0.49
CA ALA A 28 22.52 -1.27 0.24
C ALA A 28 22.06 -1.35 1.71
N LEU A 29 21.95 -0.22 2.42
CA LEU A 29 21.44 -0.19 3.80
C LEU A 29 20.04 -0.83 3.94
N GLY A 30 19.20 -0.78 2.90
CA GLY A 30 17.89 -1.42 2.85
C GLY A 30 17.88 -2.89 2.44
N GLU A 31 18.98 -3.43 1.89
CA GLU A 31 19.12 -4.85 1.53
C GLU A 31 19.40 -5.77 2.74
N SER A 32 19.58 -5.17 3.93
CA SER A 32 19.67 -5.93 5.17
C SER A 32 18.47 -6.87 5.32
N ARG A 33 18.73 -8.12 5.75
CA ARG A 33 17.68 -9.14 5.99
C ARG A 33 16.57 -8.66 6.92
N GLN A 34 16.86 -7.66 7.74
CA GLN A 34 15.91 -6.92 8.55
C GLN A 34 15.96 -5.45 8.13
N TRP A 35 14.81 -4.81 7.95
CA TRP A 35 14.73 -3.36 7.72
C TRP A 35 15.21 -2.52 8.91
N GLU A 36 15.68 -3.14 9.99
CA GLU A 36 16.24 -2.48 11.16
C GLU A 36 17.75 -2.67 11.22
N ILE A 37 18.48 -1.57 11.34
CA ILE A 37 19.92 -1.52 11.55
C ILE A 37 20.14 -1.13 13.01
N VAL A 38 20.54 -2.11 13.82
CA VAL A 38 20.76 -1.89 15.25
C VAL A 38 22.14 -1.28 15.46
N VAL A 39 22.19 -0.11 16.11
CA VAL A 39 23.45 0.58 16.42
C VAL A 39 23.74 0.61 17.91
N GLY A 40 24.98 0.25 18.26
CA GLY A 40 25.55 0.36 19.59
C GLY A 40 26.85 1.17 19.58
N GLY A 41 27.52 1.26 20.73
CA GLY A 41 28.85 1.88 20.84
C GLY A 41 28.95 3.28 20.26
N ASP A 42 29.98 3.51 19.46
CA ASP A 42 30.26 4.79 18.80
C ASP A 42 29.20 5.17 17.75
N MET A 43 28.58 4.20 17.08
CA MET A 43 27.50 4.46 16.12
C MET A 43 26.22 4.92 16.81
N LEU A 44 25.96 4.45 18.04
CA LEU A 44 24.88 4.99 18.87
C LEU A 44 25.16 6.43 19.29
N GLU A 45 26.40 6.77 19.66
CA GLU A 45 26.79 8.15 19.96
C GLU A 45 26.55 9.07 18.74
N ARG A 46 26.91 8.60 17.53
CA ARG A 46 26.63 9.32 16.28
C ARG A 46 25.13 9.47 16.00
N LEU A 47 24.32 8.45 16.25
CA LEU A 47 22.86 8.55 16.15
C LEU A 47 22.32 9.64 17.10
N VAL A 48 22.77 9.66 18.35
CA VAL A 48 22.38 10.68 19.35
C VAL A 48 22.79 12.08 18.90
N GLU A 49 24.01 12.24 18.37
CA GLU A 49 24.49 13.53 17.85
C GLU A 49 23.60 14.04 16.70
N ILE A 50 23.27 13.17 15.75
CA ILE A 50 22.38 13.54 14.64
C ILE A 50 20.99 13.88 15.14
N GLN A 51 20.43 13.13 16.11
CA GLN A 51 19.13 13.49 16.69
C GLN A 51 19.16 14.86 17.38
N HIS A 52 20.25 15.22 18.05
CA HIS A 52 20.41 16.56 18.62
C HIS A 52 20.46 17.65 17.53
N ARG A 53 20.95 17.33 16.32
CA ARG A 53 20.81 18.23 15.16
C ARG A 53 19.35 18.37 14.74
N PHE A 54 18.60 17.28 14.67
CA PHE A 54 17.15 17.30 14.37
C PHE A 54 16.39 18.17 15.38
N GLU A 55 16.78 18.21 16.66
CA GLU A 55 16.15 19.04 17.70
C GLU A 55 16.18 20.55 17.42
N ARG A 56 16.91 21.01 16.41
CA ARG A 56 16.84 22.40 15.90
C ARG A 56 15.62 22.66 15.00
N LEU A 57 14.91 21.61 14.62
CA LEU A 57 13.66 21.63 13.86
C LEU A 57 12.48 21.42 14.83
N ALA A 58 11.36 22.08 14.55
CA ALA A 58 10.14 21.97 15.34
C ALA A 58 9.58 20.54 15.29
N VAL A 59 8.96 20.11 16.39
CA VAL A 59 8.27 18.83 16.46
C VAL A 59 7.01 18.87 15.58
N MET A 60 6.80 17.81 14.79
CA MET A 60 5.75 17.71 13.79
C MET A 60 4.60 16.75 14.21
N GLY A 61 4.81 15.94 15.26
CA GLY A 61 3.80 15.01 15.76
C GLY A 61 4.19 14.38 17.11
N ASP A 62 3.67 13.18 17.36
CA ASP A 62 4.00 12.40 18.56
C ASP A 62 5.45 11.87 18.52
N ASP A 63 5.93 11.32 19.63
CA ASP A 63 7.26 10.68 19.75
C ASP A 63 8.43 11.57 19.29
N GLU A 64 8.33 12.87 19.56
CA GLU A 64 9.29 13.89 19.13
C GLU A 64 9.62 13.84 17.63
N TYR A 65 8.63 13.42 16.81
CA TYR A 65 8.80 13.21 15.37
C TYR A 65 9.23 14.48 14.64
N ARG A 66 10.28 14.35 13.81
CA ARG A 66 10.81 15.38 12.91
C ARG A 66 11.24 14.72 11.60
N GLY A 67 10.64 15.14 10.49
CA GLY A 67 10.87 14.55 9.18
C GLY A 67 11.15 15.58 8.10
N PHE A 68 12.00 15.24 7.14
CA PHE A 68 12.21 16.04 5.94
C PHE A 68 12.67 15.18 4.76
N TYR A 69 12.51 15.71 3.56
CA TYR A 69 12.96 15.05 2.33
C TYR A 69 14.44 15.34 2.04
N ILE A 70 15.14 14.34 1.55
CA ILE A 70 16.49 14.44 0.98
C ILE A 70 16.46 13.98 -0.47
N GLU A 71 17.40 14.51 -1.25
CA GLU A 71 17.67 14.09 -2.61
C GLU A 71 19.14 13.67 -2.70
N VAL A 72 19.42 12.50 -3.26
CA VAL A 72 20.79 11.96 -3.39
C VAL A 72 21.08 11.65 -4.86
N PRO A 73 22.34 11.80 -5.31
CA PRO A 73 22.70 11.54 -6.69
C PRO A 73 22.60 10.05 -7.03
N ARG A 74 22.38 9.76 -8.32
CA ARG A 74 22.57 8.42 -8.90
C ARG A 74 24.03 7.95 -8.72
N PRO A 75 24.26 6.66 -8.42
CA PRO A 75 25.61 6.09 -8.39
C PRO A 75 26.29 6.19 -9.75
N ALA A 76 27.60 6.43 -9.78
CA ALA A 76 28.37 6.38 -11.01
C ALA A 76 28.45 4.95 -11.56
N PRO A 77 28.63 4.75 -12.88
CA PRO A 77 28.79 3.41 -13.45
C PRO A 77 29.90 2.59 -12.78
N GLU A 78 30.99 3.25 -12.41
CA GLU A 78 32.15 2.64 -11.74
C GLU A 78 31.83 2.14 -10.32
N GLU A 79 30.77 2.66 -9.69
CA GLU A 79 30.27 2.19 -8.39
C GLU A 79 29.37 0.96 -8.54
N TRP A 80 28.95 0.62 -9.76
CA TRP A 80 28.18 -0.59 -10.05
C TRP A 80 29.07 -1.76 -10.47
N GLY A 81 30.17 -1.48 -11.17
CA GLY A 81 31.18 -2.45 -11.56
C GLY A 81 32.23 -1.86 -12.49
N ASP A 82 33.36 -2.55 -12.63
CA ASP A 82 34.35 -2.20 -13.65
C ASP A 82 33.90 -2.76 -15.01
N ALA A 83 33.52 -1.87 -15.92
CA ALA A 83 32.99 -2.25 -17.22
C ALA A 83 33.98 -3.07 -18.06
N GLU A 84 35.29 -2.82 -17.93
CA GLU A 84 36.31 -3.53 -18.71
C GLU A 84 36.50 -4.95 -18.16
N ASP A 85 36.52 -5.12 -16.83
CA ASP A 85 36.60 -6.43 -16.19
C ASP A 85 35.36 -7.29 -16.49
N LEU A 86 34.16 -6.69 -16.46
CA LEU A 86 32.90 -7.39 -16.74
C LEU A 86 32.73 -7.77 -18.22
N VAL A 87 33.30 -6.98 -19.13
CA VAL A 87 33.40 -7.35 -20.55
C VAL A 87 34.45 -8.44 -20.73
N ALA A 88 35.60 -8.35 -20.05
CA ALA A 88 36.65 -9.36 -20.12
C ALA A 88 36.23 -10.71 -19.52
N SER A 89 35.37 -10.74 -18.50
CA SER A 89 34.80 -11.96 -17.92
C SER A 89 33.72 -12.60 -18.81
N GLY A 90 33.22 -11.85 -19.81
CA GLY A 90 32.12 -12.27 -20.68
C GLY A 90 30.73 -12.13 -20.05
N GLU A 91 30.61 -11.40 -18.93
CA GLU A 91 29.31 -11.04 -18.35
C GLU A 91 28.56 -10.00 -19.19
N TYR A 92 29.31 -9.14 -19.89
CA TYR A 92 28.78 -8.15 -20.82
C TYR A 92 29.41 -8.27 -22.21
N ASP A 93 28.60 -8.10 -23.25
CA ASP A 93 29.06 -8.12 -24.64
C ASP A 93 29.91 -6.89 -25.01
N SER A 94 29.63 -5.73 -24.40
CA SER A 94 30.36 -4.49 -24.61
C SER A 94 30.14 -3.49 -23.47
N ARG A 95 30.98 -2.45 -23.44
CA ARG A 95 30.85 -1.33 -22.49
C ARG A 95 29.52 -0.59 -22.67
N GLU A 96 29.03 -0.46 -23.90
CA GLU A 96 27.74 0.16 -24.19
C GLU A 96 26.58 -0.66 -23.61
N ALA A 97 26.66 -1.99 -23.67
CA ALA A 97 25.66 -2.85 -23.05
C ALA A 97 25.64 -2.69 -21.51
N PHE A 98 26.81 -2.65 -20.88
CA PHE A 98 26.94 -2.37 -19.45
C PHE A 98 26.34 -1.00 -19.06
N LEU A 99 26.65 0.06 -19.82
CA LEU A 99 26.11 1.40 -19.56
C LEU A 99 24.60 1.49 -19.80
N ALA A 100 24.07 0.75 -20.77
CA ALA A 100 22.64 0.68 -21.03
C ALA A 100 21.88 0.02 -19.86
N ASP A 101 22.39 -1.11 -19.37
CA ASP A 101 21.85 -1.76 -18.18
C ASP A 101 21.95 -0.82 -16.96
N TRP A 102 23.08 -0.12 -16.79
CA TRP A 102 23.29 0.79 -15.66
C TRP A 102 22.26 1.88 -15.62
N LEU A 103 21.97 2.45 -16.79
CA LEU A 103 20.96 3.46 -16.94
C LEU A 103 19.55 2.89 -16.74
N ALA A 104 19.29 1.65 -17.16
CA ALA A 104 18.00 0.98 -16.96
C ALA A 104 17.70 0.72 -15.48
N PHE A 105 18.71 0.31 -14.68
CA PHE A 105 18.56 0.11 -13.24
C PHE A 105 18.60 1.43 -12.43
N ASN A 106 19.23 2.47 -12.99
CA ASN A 106 19.36 3.80 -12.38
C ASN A 106 18.82 4.90 -13.32
N PRO A 107 17.50 4.89 -13.62
CA PRO A 107 16.94 5.76 -14.66
C PRO A 107 16.93 7.24 -14.27
N MET A 108 16.87 7.55 -12.97
CA MET A 108 16.80 8.91 -12.46
C MET A 108 18.19 9.45 -12.12
N GLU A 109 18.45 10.73 -12.44
CA GLU A 109 19.71 11.41 -12.07
C GLU A 109 19.89 11.55 -10.56
N THR A 110 18.79 11.62 -9.82
CA THR A 110 18.72 11.74 -8.38
C THR A 110 17.59 10.88 -7.84
N ARG A 111 17.66 10.47 -6.58
CA ARG A 111 16.57 9.77 -5.87
C ARG A 111 16.16 10.53 -4.62
N TRP A 112 14.86 10.57 -4.37
CA TRP A 112 14.25 11.24 -3.23
C TRP A 112 13.93 10.23 -2.12
N PHE A 113 14.25 10.61 -0.89
CA PHE A 113 13.92 9.86 0.30
C PHE A 113 13.35 10.80 1.37
N HIS A 114 12.41 10.33 2.15
CA HIS A 114 11.98 10.98 3.38
C HIS A 114 12.73 10.37 4.56
N VAL A 115 13.36 11.23 5.37
CA VAL A 115 14.11 10.84 6.56
C VAL A 115 13.41 11.40 7.78
N ALA A 116 13.10 10.54 8.75
CA ALA A 116 12.41 10.91 9.97
C ALA A 116 13.17 10.46 11.21
N SER A 117 13.40 11.37 12.14
CA SER A 117 13.86 11.05 13.48
C SER A 117 12.66 10.94 14.43
N SER A 118 12.68 9.92 15.29
CA SER A 118 11.70 9.71 16.35
C SER A 118 12.41 9.27 17.64
N ARG A 119 11.81 9.66 18.77
CA ARG A 119 12.25 9.27 20.11
C ARG A 119 11.06 8.97 21.01
N TYR A 120 11.06 7.76 21.54
CA TYR A 120 10.08 7.33 22.55
C TYR A 120 10.84 6.69 23.71
N GLU A 121 10.77 7.31 24.89
CA GLU A 121 11.59 6.93 26.06
C GLU A 121 13.09 6.84 25.70
N ASP A 122 13.71 5.68 25.93
CA ASP A 122 15.10 5.38 25.57
C ASP A 122 15.25 4.85 24.14
N SER A 123 14.14 4.64 23.41
CA SER A 123 14.15 4.19 22.02
C SER A 123 14.40 5.37 21.09
N ARG A 124 15.42 5.24 20.25
CA ARG A 124 15.86 6.23 19.27
C ARG A 124 15.86 5.60 17.91
N SER A 125 15.27 6.28 16.93
CA SER A 125 15.28 5.78 15.56
C SER A 125 15.37 6.89 14.51
N ILE A 126 16.07 6.60 13.42
CA ILE A 126 15.97 7.33 12.17
C ILE A 126 15.42 6.38 11.11
N ARG A 127 14.25 6.69 10.56
CA ARG A 127 13.61 5.94 9.46
C ARG A 127 13.92 6.61 8.14
N VAL A 128 14.32 5.83 7.15
CA VAL A 128 14.47 6.26 5.76
C VAL A 128 13.47 5.51 4.88
N THR A 129 12.70 6.25 4.09
CA THR A 129 11.68 5.71 3.18
C THR A 129 11.70 6.47 1.87
N ASP A 130 11.39 5.80 0.77
CA ASP A 130 11.11 6.46 -0.52
C ASP A 130 9.61 6.74 -0.68
N ARG A 131 8.87 6.78 0.43
CA ARG A 131 7.40 6.86 0.57
C ARG A 131 6.64 5.61 0.11
N LYS A 132 7.24 4.77 -0.75
CA LYS A 132 6.65 3.50 -1.17
C LYS A 132 6.96 2.38 -0.17
N HIS A 133 8.21 2.30 0.28
CA HIS A 133 8.67 1.30 1.23
C HIS A 133 9.50 1.97 2.34
N THR A 134 9.41 1.44 3.55
CA THR A 134 10.48 1.70 4.53
C THR A 134 11.72 0.98 4.04
N ARG A 135 12.77 1.74 3.69
CA ARG A 135 14.02 1.17 3.18
C ARG A 135 14.81 0.58 4.33
N PHE A 136 15.03 1.37 5.38
CA PHE A 136 15.64 0.90 6.61
C PHE A 136 15.32 1.85 7.77
N ILE A 137 15.55 1.36 8.99
CA ILE A 137 15.40 2.07 10.25
C ILE A 137 16.68 1.87 11.04
N ILE A 138 17.41 2.94 11.30
CA ILE A 138 18.56 2.93 12.21
C ILE A 138 17.99 3.06 13.62
N THR A 139 18.27 2.11 14.52
CA THR A 139 17.68 2.08 15.86
C THR A 139 18.67 1.61 16.92
N ASN A 140 18.56 2.10 18.15
CA ASN A 140 19.30 1.55 19.29
C ASN A 140 18.59 0.38 19.97
N ARG A 141 17.32 0.14 19.60
CA ARG A 141 16.47 -0.90 20.20
C ARG A 141 15.67 -1.58 19.08
N PRO A 142 16.02 -2.81 18.68
CA PRO A 142 15.27 -3.52 17.66
C PRO A 142 13.87 -3.90 18.16
N LYS A 143 12.92 -3.99 17.23
CA LYS A 143 11.62 -4.62 17.47
C LYS A 143 11.66 -6.13 17.20
N CYS A 144 12.58 -6.57 16.35
CA CYS A 144 12.81 -7.99 16.05
C CYS A 144 13.84 -8.59 17.02
N THR A 145 13.50 -9.66 17.71
CA THR A 145 14.29 -10.20 18.85
C THR A 145 15.43 -11.15 18.47
N ASP A 146 15.62 -11.48 17.18
CA ASP A 146 16.18 -12.81 16.86
C ASP A 146 17.52 -12.86 16.10
N VAL A 147 18.25 -11.77 15.83
CA VAL A 147 19.55 -11.88 15.13
C VAL A 147 20.57 -10.82 15.57
N GLU A 148 21.83 -11.22 15.73
CA GLU A 148 22.98 -10.32 15.95
C GLU A 148 23.18 -9.38 14.74
N PRO A 149 23.53 -8.10 14.98
CA PRO A 149 23.76 -7.14 13.90
C PRO A 149 24.94 -7.56 13.02
N ASP A 150 24.76 -7.49 11.70
CA ASP A 150 25.85 -7.67 10.75
C ASP A 150 26.59 -6.33 10.57
N ASP A 151 27.63 -6.13 11.37
CA ASP A 151 28.23 -4.83 11.64
C ASP A 151 29.16 -4.29 10.52
N THR A 152 29.58 -5.11 9.56
CA THR A 152 30.79 -4.77 8.78
C THR A 152 30.50 -3.95 7.52
N TRP A 153 29.37 -4.19 6.84
CA TRP A 153 29.07 -3.58 5.54
C TRP A 153 28.22 -2.29 5.64
N CYS A 154 27.54 -2.07 6.76
CA CYS A 154 26.70 -0.88 6.99
C CYS A 154 27.47 0.35 7.45
N ARG A 155 28.61 0.19 8.14
CA ARG A 155 29.19 1.26 8.95
C ARG A 155 29.62 2.49 8.15
N GLU A 156 30.31 2.29 7.02
CA GLU A 156 30.74 3.42 6.18
C GLU A 156 29.54 4.16 5.58
N ASN A 157 28.55 3.44 5.06
CA ASN A 157 27.34 4.03 4.49
C ASN A 157 26.54 4.81 5.53
N LEU A 158 26.47 4.32 6.77
CA LEU A 158 25.87 5.04 7.89
C LEU A 158 26.63 6.33 8.22
N ILE A 159 27.97 6.29 8.23
CA ILE A 159 28.78 7.50 8.46
C ILE A 159 28.52 8.54 7.36
N ARG A 160 28.53 8.13 6.08
CA ARG A 160 28.22 9.01 4.95
C ARG A 160 26.83 9.62 5.07
N LEU A 161 25.83 8.82 5.43
CA LEU A 161 24.46 9.29 5.66
C LEU A 161 24.40 10.29 6.83
N PHE A 162 25.02 10.00 7.97
CA PHE A 162 25.05 10.92 9.12
C PHE A 162 25.76 12.23 8.80
N ASP A 163 26.91 12.19 8.13
CA ASP A 163 27.62 13.38 7.70
C ASP A 163 26.78 14.23 6.73
N TYR A 164 26.06 13.58 5.81
CA TYR A 164 25.12 14.24 4.90
C TYR A 164 23.94 14.88 5.65
N LEU A 165 23.28 14.14 6.55
CA LEU A 165 22.14 14.64 7.32
C LEU A 165 22.52 15.84 8.19
N GLN A 166 23.70 15.83 8.80
CA GLN A 166 24.20 16.98 9.56
C GLN A 166 24.28 18.23 8.68
N ARG A 167 24.86 18.12 7.47
CA ARG A 167 24.98 19.23 6.52
C ARG A 167 23.61 19.69 6.01
N MET A 168 22.70 18.76 5.74
CA MET A 168 21.34 19.08 5.31
C MET A 168 20.58 19.86 6.38
N ILE A 169 20.64 19.43 7.65
CA ILE A 169 19.99 20.14 8.74
C ILE A 169 20.57 21.56 8.90
N ASP A 170 21.88 21.73 8.77
CA ASP A 170 22.51 23.06 8.80
C ASP A 170 21.96 23.97 7.68
N VAL A 171 21.76 23.44 6.47
CA VAL A 171 21.14 24.17 5.35
C VAL A 171 19.67 24.50 5.61
N ILE A 172 18.88 23.54 6.09
CA ILE A 172 17.45 23.70 6.39
C ILE A 172 17.25 24.75 7.48
N VAL A 173 18.05 24.73 8.54
CA VAL A 173 17.95 25.72 9.62
C VAL A 173 18.37 27.11 9.15
N ALA A 174 19.34 27.21 8.23
CA ALA A 174 19.77 28.50 7.70
C ALA A 174 18.75 29.16 6.75
N ASN A 175 17.95 28.37 6.03
CA ASN A 175 16.93 28.87 5.10
C ASN A 175 15.74 27.90 4.98
N THR A 176 14.92 27.85 6.02
CA THR A 176 13.81 26.89 6.12
C THR A 176 12.75 27.10 5.03
N ASP A 177 12.36 28.35 4.78
CA ASP A 177 11.42 28.69 3.70
C ASP A 177 11.95 28.23 2.34
N GLY A 178 13.23 28.51 2.04
CA GLY A 178 13.84 28.10 0.78
C GLY A 178 13.91 26.58 0.60
N PHE A 179 14.05 25.83 1.69
CA PHE A 179 14.00 24.36 1.65
C PHE A 179 12.57 23.86 1.40
N ASN A 180 11.58 24.39 2.12
CA ASN A 180 10.18 24.03 1.91
C ASN A 180 9.73 24.36 0.48
N ASP A 181 10.14 25.51 -0.05
CA ASP A 181 9.90 25.89 -1.45
C ASP A 181 10.57 24.89 -2.41
N TYR A 182 11.82 24.50 -2.14
CA TYR A 182 12.52 23.51 -2.95
C TYR A 182 11.76 22.18 -3.02
N VAL A 183 11.36 21.63 -1.87
CA VAL A 183 10.58 20.38 -1.80
C VAL A 183 9.24 20.55 -2.51
N ALA A 184 8.51 21.64 -2.26
CA ALA A 184 7.21 21.90 -2.86
C ALA A 184 7.26 21.90 -4.39
N HIS A 185 8.33 22.40 -5.01
CA HIS A 185 8.48 22.48 -6.46
C HIS A 185 9.15 21.27 -7.11
N ASN A 186 9.95 20.48 -6.37
CA ASN A 186 10.81 19.45 -6.96
C ASN A 186 10.50 18.01 -6.51
N LEU A 187 9.71 17.80 -5.45
CA LEU A 187 9.35 16.45 -5.01
C LEU A 187 8.54 15.74 -6.11
N PRO A 188 8.91 14.50 -6.51
CA PRO A 188 8.19 13.75 -7.54
C PRO A 188 6.74 13.47 -7.17
N TYR A 189 5.82 13.50 -8.14
CA TYR A 189 4.39 13.26 -7.91
C TYR A 189 4.09 11.87 -7.33
N GLN A 190 4.93 10.89 -7.63
CA GLN A 190 4.88 9.51 -7.12
C GLN A 190 5.10 9.45 -5.60
N GLN A 191 5.75 10.47 -5.01
CA GLN A 191 5.94 10.56 -3.55
C GLN A 191 4.91 11.45 -2.86
N ARG A 192 4.05 12.11 -3.64
CA ARG A 192 3.00 13.01 -3.16
C ARG A 192 1.70 12.27 -2.91
N ILE A 193 0.83 12.95 -2.19
CA ILE A 193 -0.54 12.50 -1.97
C ILE A 193 -1.49 13.49 -2.64
N GLY A 194 -2.44 12.98 -3.40
CA GLY A 194 -3.44 13.81 -4.05
C GLY A 194 -4.74 13.06 -4.25
N ARG A 195 -5.74 13.75 -4.80
CA ARG A 195 -6.99 13.12 -5.20
C ARG A 195 -7.47 13.67 -6.54
N ILE A 196 -8.10 12.81 -7.32
CA ILE A 196 -8.67 13.14 -8.62
C ILE A 196 -10.09 12.60 -8.71
N ALA A 197 -11.02 13.38 -9.27
CA ALA A 197 -12.40 12.94 -9.43
C ALA A 197 -12.45 11.62 -10.23
N GLN A 198 -13.14 10.61 -9.72
CA GLN A 198 -13.08 9.26 -10.30
C GLN A 198 -13.55 9.23 -11.75
N LYS A 199 -14.61 9.97 -12.09
CA LYS A 199 -15.08 10.13 -13.47
C LYS A 199 -14.01 10.68 -14.42
N LYS A 200 -13.16 11.61 -13.95
CA LYS A 200 -12.04 12.13 -14.76
C LYS A 200 -10.95 11.09 -14.89
N PHE A 201 -10.61 10.42 -13.80
CA PHE A 201 -9.59 9.38 -13.77
C PHE A 201 -9.94 8.20 -14.69
N ASN A 202 -11.15 7.65 -14.59
CA ASN A 202 -11.62 6.54 -15.42
C ASN A 202 -11.67 6.89 -16.92
N ARG A 203 -11.86 8.17 -17.28
CA ARG A 203 -11.75 8.60 -18.68
C ARG A 203 -10.30 8.46 -19.18
N ILE A 204 -9.32 8.75 -18.34
CA ILE A 204 -7.90 8.71 -18.68
C ILE A 204 -7.38 7.27 -18.63
N VAL A 205 -7.75 6.52 -17.58
CA VAL A 205 -7.33 5.15 -17.29
C VAL A 205 -8.55 4.22 -17.29
N PRO A 206 -9.12 3.88 -18.45
CA PRO A 206 -10.37 3.12 -18.53
C PRO A 206 -10.27 1.71 -17.91
N ASN A 207 -9.08 1.11 -17.91
CA ASN A 207 -8.84 -0.20 -17.30
C ASN A 207 -8.98 -0.20 -15.76
N PHE A 208 -8.92 0.98 -15.14
CA PHE A 208 -9.15 1.12 -13.70
C PHE A 208 -10.64 1.12 -13.33
N LYS A 209 -11.52 1.46 -14.27
CA LYS A 209 -12.96 1.55 -14.03
C LYS A 209 -13.51 0.20 -13.59
N ILE A 210 -14.26 0.22 -12.49
CA ILE A 210 -14.98 -0.96 -12.01
C ILE A 210 -16.21 -1.18 -12.88
N GLU A 211 -16.13 -2.20 -13.73
CA GLU A 211 -17.25 -2.75 -14.48
C GLU A 211 -17.82 -3.96 -13.75
N VAL A 212 -19.14 -4.06 -13.69
CA VAL A 212 -19.87 -5.17 -13.05
C VAL A 212 -20.86 -5.78 -14.05
N GLU A 213 -21.11 -7.08 -13.94
CA GLU A 213 -21.93 -7.83 -14.91
C GLU A 213 -23.38 -7.32 -15.00
N ASP A 214 -23.98 -6.98 -13.85
CA ASP A 214 -25.36 -6.51 -13.75
C ASP A 214 -25.42 -5.22 -12.94
N ARG A 215 -25.11 -4.12 -13.64
CA ARG A 215 -25.00 -2.79 -13.05
C ARG A 215 -26.30 -2.29 -12.42
N GLU A 216 -27.44 -2.57 -13.03
CA GLU A 216 -28.75 -2.16 -12.49
C GLU A 216 -29.03 -2.84 -11.14
N THR A 217 -28.85 -4.16 -11.08
CA THR A 217 -29.05 -4.91 -9.84
C THR A 217 -28.00 -4.56 -8.78
N ALA A 218 -26.75 -4.30 -9.19
CA ALA A 218 -25.69 -3.89 -8.28
C ALA A 218 -26.01 -2.54 -7.61
N ILE A 219 -26.43 -1.54 -8.39
CA ILE A 219 -26.86 -0.24 -7.87
C ILE A 219 -28.01 -0.43 -6.88
N LYS A 220 -29.04 -1.18 -7.27
CA LYS A 220 -30.21 -1.44 -6.42
C LYS A 220 -29.83 -2.15 -5.11
N ALA A 221 -28.96 -3.14 -5.15
CA ALA A 221 -28.49 -3.86 -3.96
C ALA A 221 -27.76 -2.93 -2.98
N LEU A 222 -26.95 -2.01 -3.50
CA LEU A 222 -26.24 -1.02 -2.71
C LEU A 222 -27.21 0.03 -2.12
N GLU A 223 -28.12 0.58 -2.92
CA GLU A 223 -29.16 1.51 -2.47
C GLU A 223 -30.04 0.89 -1.37
N ASP A 224 -30.55 -0.32 -1.59
CA ASP A 224 -31.37 -1.02 -0.60
C ASP A 224 -30.60 -1.25 0.70
N SER A 225 -29.30 -1.54 0.63
CA SER A 225 -28.46 -1.67 1.82
C SER A 225 -28.23 -0.33 2.53
N VAL A 226 -28.09 0.77 1.81
CA VAL A 226 -27.93 2.13 2.37
C VAL A 226 -29.20 2.57 3.10
N TYR A 227 -30.37 2.35 2.50
CA TYR A 227 -31.65 2.77 3.07
C TYR A 227 -32.27 1.76 4.04
N GLY A 228 -31.66 0.59 4.21
CA GLY A 228 -32.20 -0.49 5.05
C GLY A 228 -33.44 -1.17 4.46
N CYS A 229 -33.59 -1.11 3.13
CA CYS A 229 -34.72 -1.63 2.36
C CYS A 229 -34.50 -3.04 1.78
N SER A 230 -33.43 -3.75 2.20
CA SER A 230 -33.16 -5.12 1.76
C SER A 230 -34.31 -6.08 2.10
N VAL A 231 -34.28 -7.29 1.52
CA VAL A 231 -35.17 -8.42 1.87
C VAL A 231 -35.40 -8.50 3.39
N PRO A 232 -36.64 -8.76 3.87
CA PRO A 232 -36.94 -8.83 5.28
C PRO A 232 -35.93 -9.68 6.05
N LEU A 233 -35.44 -9.12 7.16
CA LEU A 233 -34.49 -9.77 8.03
C LEU A 233 -35.08 -11.08 8.57
N LEU A 234 -34.25 -12.11 8.71
CA LEU A 234 -34.72 -13.42 9.10
C LEU A 234 -34.81 -13.52 10.62
N GLU A 235 -36.00 -13.82 11.16
CA GLU A 235 -36.16 -14.11 12.60
C GLU A 235 -35.30 -15.31 13.03
N THR A 236 -34.97 -16.20 12.10
CA THR A 236 -34.24 -17.44 12.37
C THR A 236 -33.27 -17.74 11.24
N MET A 237 -32.08 -18.24 11.58
CA MET A 237 -31.06 -18.68 10.62
C MET A 237 -30.50 -20.03 11.05
N THR A 238 -30.06 -20.83 10.09
CA THR A 238 -29.45 -22.15 10.30
C THR A 238 -28.11 -22.24 9.57
N ILE A 239 -27.27 -23.19 9.98
CA ILE A 239 -25.96 -23.43 9.33
C ILE A 239 -26.20 -23.82 7.88
N ARG A 240 -27.18 -24.68 7.61
CA ARG A 240 -27.57 -25.08 6.26
C ARG A 240 -27.85 -23.87 5.36
N LYS A 241 -28.66 -22.93 5.83
CA LYS A 241 -29.02 -21.73 5.07
C LYS A 241 -27.83 -20.80 4.86
N TYR A 242 -26.97 -20.64 5.86
CA TYR A 242 -25.75 -19.87 5.72
C TYR A 242 -24.79 -20.49 4.69
N CYS A 243 -24.62 -21.82 4.70
CA CYS A 243 -23.79 -22.52 3.72
C CYS A 243 -24.26 -22.26 2.27
N THR A 244 -25.56 -22.11 2.03
CA THR A 244 -26.11 -21.70 0.72
C THR A 244 -25.59 -20.32 0.30
N TYR A 245 -25.69 -19.32 1.18
CA TYR A 245 -25.20 -17.97 0.87
C TYR A 245 -23.68 -17.95 0.70
N PHE A 246 -22.95 -18.67 1.55
CA PHE A 246 -21.51 -18.81 1.41
C PHE A 246 -21.11 -19.41 0.05
N ARG A 247 -21.79 -20.48 -0.39
CA ARG A 247 -21.53 -21.11 -1.70
C ARG A 247 -21.72 -20.11 -2.83
N ILE A 248 -22.85 -19.40 -2.87
CA ILE A 248 -23.15 -18.41 -3.90
C ILE A 248 -22.05 -17.35 -3.97
N ALA A 249 -21.67 -16.79 -2.81
CA ALA A 249 -20.61 -15.81 -2.73
C ALA A 249 -19.24 -16.36 -3.17
N ASN A 250 -18.91 -17.59 -2.77
CA ASN A 250 -17.64 -18.21 -3.11
C ASN A 250 -17.54 -18.59 -4.59
N GLU A 251 -18.63 -19.00 -5.23
CA GLU A 251 -18.65 -19.28 -6.68
C GLU A 251 -18.38 -18.02 -7.50
N VAL A 252 -18.97 -16.89 -7.12
CA VAL A 252 -18.72 -15.58 -7.74
C VAL A 252 -17.26 -15.18 -7.55
N TYR A 253 -16.74 -15.33 -6.33
CA TYR A 253 -15.34 -15.12 -6.02
C TYR A 253 -14.41 -15.96 -6.92
N GLU A 254 -14.66 -17.26 -7.06
CA GLU A 254 -13.85 -18.12 -7.91
C GLU A 254 -13.96 -17.78 -9.39
N ALA A 255 -15.16 -17.43 -9.86
CA ALA A 255 -15.38 -17.00 -11.24
C ALA A 255 -14.63 -15.71 -11.56
N TYR A 256 -14.67 -14.73 -10.64
CA TYR A 256 -13.99 -13.45 -10.76
C TYR A 256 -12.48 -13.62 -10.93
N HIS A 257 -11.86 -14.46 -10.09
CA HIS A 257 -10.42 -14.75 -10.20
C HIS A 257 -10.07 -15.61 -11.42
N ARG A 258 -10.94 -16.55 -11.81
CA ARG A 258 -10.74 -17.37 -13.01
C ARG A 258 -10.68 -16.55 -14.29
N LYS A 259 -11.54 -15.52 -14.41
CA LYS A 259 -11.50 -14.56 -15.54
C LYS A 259 -10.17 -13.81 -15.63
N ARG A 260 -9.48 -13.64 -14.50
CA ARG A 260 -8.17 -12.97 -14.40
C ARG A 260 -6.97 -13.92 -14.48
N GLY A 261 -7.18 -15.14 -14.98
CA GLY A 261 -6.10 -16.10 -15.22
C GLY A 261 -5.65 -16.90 -13.98
N TYR A 262 -6.25 -16.67 -12.81
CA TYR A 262 -5.97 -17.49 -11.63
C TYR A 262 -6.58 -18.89 -11.79
N LYS A 263 -5.70 -19.89 -11.92
CA LYS A 263 -6.10 -21.29 -12.01
C LYS A 263 -6.31 -21.87 -10.61
N GLY A 264 -7.56 -21.81 -10.13
CA GLY A 264 -8.00 -22.62 -9.00
C GLY A 264 -8.12 -24.10 -9.38
N ARG A 265 -8.14 -24.99 -8.40
CA ARG A 265 -8.54 -26.38 -8.63
C ARG A 265 -10.02 -26.39 -9.07
N ILE A 266 -10.30 -26.96 -10.23
CA ILE A 266 -11.68 -27.25 -10.66
C ILE A 266 -12.11 -28.47 -9.86
N TYR A 267 -13.05 -28.27 -8.95
CA TYR A 267 -13.65 -29.38 -8.21
C TYR A 267 -14.94 -29.79 -8.92
N THR A 268 -15.02 -31.04 -9.33
CA THR A 268 -16.28 -31.65 -9.76
C THR A 268 -17.23 -31.79 -8.58
N ASP A 269 -18.50 -31.49 -8.80
CA ASP A 269 -19.54 -31.76 -7.81
C ASP A 269 -19.57 -33.26 -7.52
N GLN A 270 -19.56 -33.62 -6.23
CA GLN A 270 -19.76 -35.00 -5.82
C GLN A 270 -21.21 -35.38 -6.14
N GLN A 271 -21.39 -36.20 -7.18
CA GLN A 271 -22.72 -36.60 -7.66
C GLN A 271 -23.51 -37.45 -6.63
N ASP A 272 -22.83 -37.98 -5.60
CA ASP A 272 -23.41 -38.89 -4.59
C ASP A 272 -23.88 -38.19 -3.29
N VAL A 273 -23.96 -36.85 -3.26
CA VAL A 273 -24.40 -36.09 -2.06
C VAL A 273 -25.88 -35.68 -2.18
N PRO A 274 -26.73 -35.93 -1.16
CA PRO A 274 -28.10 -35.43 -1.12
C PRO A 274 -28.18 -33.93 -1.37
N GLU A 275 -29.16 -33.50 -2.16
CA GLU A 275 -29.30 -32.09 -2.58
C GLU A 275 -29.27 -31.12 -1.39
N GLU A 276 -29.95 -31.49 -0.30
CA GLU A 276 -30.05 -30.71 0.94
C GLU A 276 -28.70 -30.48 1.65
N LEU A 277 -27.70 -31.33 1.41
CA LEU A 277 -26.37 -31.27 2.04
C LEU A 277 -25.28 -30.72 1.12
N ARG A 278 -25.58 -30.45 -0.16
CA ARG A 278 -24.58 -30.01 -1.14
C ARG A 278 -23.82 -28.76 -0.70
N ASP A 279 -24.54 -27.77 -0.18
CA ASP A 279 -23.95 -26.51 0.28
C ASP A 279 -23.08 -26.70 1.53
N VAL A 280 -23.47 -27.64 2.40
CA VAL A 280 -22.73 -27.97 3.62
C VAL A 280 -21.43 -28.71 3.27
N VAL A 281 -21.49 -29.67 2.34
CA VAL A 281 -20.31 -30.36 1.80
C VAL A 281 -19.40 -29.37 1.05
N TYR A 282 -19.98 -28.44 0.31
CA TYR A 282 -19.25 -27.35 -0.33
C TYR A 282 -18.49 -26.51 0.70
N TYR A 283 -19.16 -26.10 1.79
CA TYR A 283 -18.55 -25.34 2.88
C TYR A 283 -17.40 -26.11 3.52
N LYS A 284 -17.61 -27.39 3.88
CA LYS A 284 -16.56 -28.27 4.40
C LYS A 284 -15.33 -28.31 3.50
N ARG A 285 -15.54 -28.43 2.19
CA ARG A 285 -14.45 -28.45 1.21
C ARG A 285 -13.68 -27.13 1.15
N LYS A 286 -14.36 -25.99 1.23
CA LYS A 286 -13.71 -24.67 1.12
C LYS A 286 -13.06 -24.20 2.41
N LYS A 287 -13.66 -24.54 3.55
CA LYS A 287 -13.21 -24.11 4.88
C LYS A 287 -12.40 -25.15 5.63
N PHE A 288 -12.34 -26.39 5.13
CA PHE A 288 -11.71 -27.54 5.80
C PHE A 288 -12.30 -27.82 7.19
N VAL A 289 -13.60 -27.55 7.36
CA VAL A 289 -14.34 -27.73 8.61
C VAL A 289 -15.58 -28.58 8.38
N ASP A 290 -15.73 -29.68 9.11
CA ASP A 290 -16.95 -30.46 9.08
C ASP A 290 -17.98 -29.95 10.08
N VAL A 291 -18.86 -29.07 9.62
CA VAL A 291 -19.92 -28.49 10.45
C VAL A 291 -20.99 -29.52 10.83
N THR A 292 -21.09 -30.66 10.15
CA THR A 292 -22.08 -31.72 10.48
C THR A 292 -21.63 -32.62 11.62
N GLU A 293 -20.32 -32.74 11.84
CA GLU A 293 -19.75 -33.44 13.00
C GLU A 293 -19.75 -32.54 14.24
N MET A 294 -19.70 -31.22 14.06
CA MET A 294 -19.58 -30.24 15.14
C MET A 294 -20.92 -29.70 15.65
N TYR A 295 -21.94 -29.66 14.79
CA TYR A 295 -23.19 -28.94 15.05
C TYR A 295 -24.41 -29.67 14.47
N ASP A 296 -25.58 -29.46 15.07
CA ASP A 296 -26.86 -29.68 14.39
C ASP A 296 -27.09 -28.52 13.39
N ILE A 297 -26.98 -28.84 12.10
CA ILE A 297 -27.02 -27.85 11.01
C ILE A 297 -28.36 -27.12 10.85
N ASP A 298 -29.44 -27.63 11.46
CA ASP A 298 -30.77 -27.01 11.47
C ASP A 298 -31.13 -26.39 12.84
N SER A 299 -30.25 -26.50 13.84
CA SER A 299 -30.42 -25.91 15.17
C SER A 299 -30.09 -24.42 15.19
N LYS A 300 -31.01 -23.62 15.75
CA LYS A 300 -30.81 -22.17 15.97
C LYS A 300 -29.74 -21.88 17.02
N GLU A 301 -29.62 -22.72 18.04
CA GLU A 301 -28.62 -22.55 19.12
C GLU A 301 -27.22 -22.84 18.59
N ASP A 302 -27.07 -23.92 17.82
CA ASP A 302 -25.78 -24.25 17.23
C ASP A 302 -25.39 -23.24 16.15
N PHE A 303 -26.36 -22.66 15.44
CA PHE A 303 -26.07 -21.55 14.53
C PHE A 303 -25.47 -20.32 15.23
N MET A 304 -25.93 -19.97 16.43
CA MET A 304 -25.34 -18.86 17.21
C MET A 304 -23.86 -19.11 17.54
N ARG A 305 -23.52 -20.36 17.89
CA ARG A 305 -22.12 -20.78 18.14
C ARG A 305 -21.32 -20.74 16.85
N PHE A 306 -21.83 -21.38 15.81
CA PHE A 306 -21.23 -21.39 14.48
C PHE A 306 -20.90 -19.98 13.98
N ALA A 307 -21.84 -19.03 14.06
CA ALA A 307 -21.64 -17.65 13.60
C ALA A 307 -20.55 -16.89 14.38
N THR A 308 -20.25 -17.32 15.60
CA THR A 308 -19.16 -16.76 16.43
C THR A 308 -17.82 -17.43 16.13
N ASP A 309 -17.84 -18.75 15.97
CA ASP A 309 -16.65 -19.58 15.83
C ASP A 309 -16.08 -19.58 14.40
N HIS A 310 -16.92 -19.31 13.39
CA HIS A 310 -16.57 -19.49 11.98
C HIS A 310 -16.49 -18.17 11.22
N TYR A 311 -15.28 -17.86 10.74
CA TYR A 311 -15.03 -16.67 9.97
C TYR A 311 -15.32 -16.87 8.48
N GLY A 312 -16.20 -16.04 7.93
CA GLY A 312 -16.77 -16.17 6.57
C GLY A 312 -15.89 -15.67 5.42
N GLU A 313 -14.57 -15.59 5.58
CA GLU A 313 -13.67 -15.04 4.56
C GLU A 313 -13.67 -15.84 3.25
N LEU A 314 -13.68 -15.17 2.11
CA LEU A 314 -13.58 -15.80 0.80
C LEU A 314 -12.10 -15.88 0.37
N GLY A 315 -11.49 -17.06 0.47
CA GLY A 315 -10.09 -17.25 0.11
C GLY A 315 -9.14 -16.42 0.99
N LEU A 316 -8.20 -15.70 0.36
CA LEU A 316 -7.25 -14.77 1.02
C LEU A 316 -7.51 -13.32 0.59
N SER A 317 -8.78 -12.95 0.47
CA SER A 317 -9.20 -11.65 -0.09
C SER A 317 -9.54 -10.60 0.95
N ARG A 318 -9.65 -10.97 2.23
CA ARG A 318 -10.23 -10.14 3.29
C ARG A 318 -11.66 -9.64 2.96
N LEU A 319 -12.37 -10.33 2.06
CA LEU A 319 -13.79 -10.16 1.79
C LEU A 319 -14.56 -11.23 2.59
N ASN A 320 -15.45 -10.78 3.46
CA ASN A 320 -16.11 -11.62 4.45
C ASN A 320 -17.61 -11.70 4.23
N ILE A 321 -18.16 -12.92 4.35
CA ILE A 321 -19.59 -13.21 4.32
C ILE A 321 -20.01 -13.67 5.71
N LEU A 322 -20.48 -12.73 6.52
CA LEU A 322 -20.77 -12.98 7.93
C LEU A 322 -22.28 -13.11 8.15
N ALA A 323 -22.70 -13.93 9.09
CA ALA A 323 -24.05 -13.86 9.63
C ALA A 323 -24.03 -12.98 10.88
N SER A 324 -24.90 -11.98 10.95
CA SER A 324 -24.98 -11.08 12.11
C SER A 324 -26.42 -10.93 12.58
N ASN A 325 -26.61 -10.95 13.89
CA ASN A 325 -27.85 -10.57 14.57
C ASN A 325 -27.66 -9.37 15.51
N TYR A 326 -26.53 -8.68 15.39
CA TYR A 326 -26.12 -7.62 16.31
C TYR A 326 -27.15 -6.47 16.31
N ARG A 327 -27.59 -6.07 17.52
CA ARG A 327 -28.55 -4.99 17.85
C ARG A 327 -30.00 -5.17 17.41
N GLN A 328 -30.35 -6.10 16.53
CA GLN A 328 -31.71 -6.17 15.95
C GLN A 328 -32.48 -7.46 16.27
N GLN A 329 -31.88 -8.46 16.93
CA GLN A 329 -32.49 -9.78 17.21
C GLN A 329 -32.98 -10.55 15.97
N VAL A 330 -32.64 -10.08 14.76
CA VAL A 330 -32.93 -10.69 13.47
C VAL A 330 -31.65 -10.84 12.68
N TRP A 331 -31.58 -11.89 11.87
CA TRP A 331 -30.38 -12.29 11.13
C TRP A 331 -30.29 -11.65 9.75
N LYS A 332 -29.07 -11.25 9.41
CA LYS A 332 -28.65 -10.79 8.09
C LYS A 332 -27.32 -11.38 7.67
N ILE A 333 -27.10 -11.40 6.37
CA ILE A 333 -25.81 -11.70 5.75
C ILE A 333 -25.09 -10.38 5.51
N VAL A 334 -23.92 -10.23 6.11
CA VAL A 334 -23.06 -9.06 5.97
C VAL A 334 -21.96 -9.37 4.96
N VAL A 335 -21.86 -8.55 3.91
CA VAL A 335 -20.72 -8.54 2.99
C VAL A 335 -19.78 -7.44 3.44
N SER A 336 -18.58 -7.81 3.90
CA SER A 336 -17.59 -6.86 4.42
C SER A 336 -16.29 -6.98 3.65
N ASN A 337 -15.99 -5.96 2.84
CA ASN A 337 -14.72 -5.86 2.13
C ASN A 337 -13.71 -5.06 2.95
N SER A 338 -12.45 -5.47 2.91
CA SER A 338 -11.38 -4.76 3.62
C SER A 338 -10.48 -3.97 2.67
N TYR A 339 -10.16 -4.51 1.49
CA TYR A 339 -9.17 -3.92 0.58
C TYR A 339 -9.82 -3.15 -0.57
N SER A 340 -9.32 -1.95 -0.86
CA SER A 340 -9.80 -1.10 -1.96
C SER A 340 -9.69 -1.80 -3.32
N ALA A 341 -8.62 -2.57 -3.55
CA ALA A 341 -8.42 -3.37 -4.75
C ALA A 341 -9.53 -4.42 -5.02
N ASN A 342 -10.30 -4.81 -3.99
CA ASN A 342 -11.37 -5.80 -4.09
C ASN A 342 -12.77 -5.20 -4.17
N ALA A 343 -12.91 -3.87 -4.31
CA ALA A 343 -14.21 -3.21 -4.36
C ALA A 343 -15.14 -3.80 -5.45
N GLY A 344 -14.62 -4.05 -6.65
CA GLY A 344 -15.41 -4.64 -7.75
C GLY A 344 -15.88 -6.07 -7.44
N LEU A 345 -15.00 -6.89 -6.87
CA LEU A 345 -15.34 -8.25 -6.42
C LEU A 345 -16.41 -8.22 -5.31
N ALA A 346 -16.31 -7.28 -4.37
CA ALA A 346 -17.28 -7.12 -3.30
C ALA A 346 -18.66 -6.77 -3.85
N ILE A 347 -18.74 -5.88 -4.86
CA ILE A 347 -19.99 -5.52 -5.53
C ILE A 347 -20.59 -6.73 -6.25
N GLU A 348 -19.79 -7.52 -6.97
CA GLU A 348 -20.26 -8.73 -7.66
C GLU A 348 -20.83 -9.76 -6.69
N VAL A 349 -20.12 -10.02 -5.58
CA VAL A 349 -20.56 -10.95 -4.54
C VAL A 349 -21.85 -10.47 -3.88
N ALA A 350 -21.93 -9.17 -3.53
CA ALA A 350 -23.13 -8.58 -2.96
C ALA A 350 -24.33 -8.68 -3.92
N THR A 351 -24.10 -8.41 -5.21
CA THR A 351 -25.12 -8.48 -6.26
C THR A 351 -25.68 -9.89 -6.40
N ALA A 352 -24.82 -10.91 -6.40
CA ALA A 352 -25.26 -12.31 -6.47
C ALA A 352 -26.07 -12.75 -5.25
N LEU A 353 -25.67 -12.33 -4.05
CA LEU A 353 -26.42 -12.60 -2.82
C LEU A 353 -27.77 -11.89 -2.82
N TYR A 354 -27.82 -10.65 -3.29
CA TYR A 354 -29.05 -9.90 -3.44
C TYR A 354 -30.03 -10.59 -4.42
N LYS A 355 -29.54 -11.05 -5.58
CA LYS A 355 -30.33 -11.85 -6.54
C LYS A 355 -30.86 -13.15 -5.95
N ALA A 356 -30.10 -13.76 -5.04
CA ALA A 356 -30.51 -14.96 -4.32
C ALA A 356 -31.50 -14.71 -3.16
N GLY A 357 -31.93 -13.46 -2.96
CA GLY A 357 -32.86 -13.08 -1.90
C GLY A 357 -32.24 -13.17 -0.51
N ALA A 358 -30.93 -12.93 -0.38
CA ALA A 358 -30.29 -12.84 0.94
C ALA A 358 -30.78 -11.58 1.70
N PRO A 359 -31.03 -11.68 3.02
CA PRO A 359 -31.23 -10.50 3.88
C PRO A 359 -29.89 -9.78 4.04
N LEU A 360 -29.54 -8.93 3.09
CA LEU A 360 -28.17 -8.43 2.90
C LEU A 360 -27.92 -7.10 3.62
N LEU A 361 -26.78 -7.00 4.28
CA LEU A 361 -26.14 -5.74 4.64
C LEU A 361 -24.77 -5.70 3.94
N ILE A 362 -24.54 -4.66 3.16
CA ILE A 362 -23.26 -4.42 2.51
C ILE A 362 -22.52 -3.38 3.34
N TYR A 363 -21.38 -3.75 3.89
CA TYR A 363 -20.51 -2.81 4.59
C TYR A 363 -19.92 -1.82 3.58
N ASP A 364 -19.83 -0.54 3.94
CA ASP A 364 -19.42 0.55 3.05
C ASP A 364 -20.28 0.68 1.76
N ALA A 365 -21.56 0.27 1.80
CA ALA A 365 -22.46 0.31 0.64
C ALA A 365 -22.50 1.69 -0.04
N GLU A 366 -22.53 2.77 0.73
CA GLU A 366 -22.53 4.14 0.20
C GLU A 366 -21.24 4.45 -0.58
N LYS A 367 -20.08 4.06 -0.03
CA LYS A 367 -18.77 4.24 -0.67
C LYS A 367 -18.69 3.43 -1.96
N LEU A 368 -19.10 2.15 -1.93
CA LEU A 368 -19.17 1.31 -3.13
C LEU A 368 -20.14 1.86 -4.19
N LEU A 369 -21.26 2.45 -3.78
CA LEU A 369 -22.22 3.09 -4.67
C LEU A 369 -21.62 4.31 -5.37
N ARG A 370 -20.94 5.19 -4.62
CA ARG A 370 -20.23 6.35 -5.20
C ARG A 370 -19.14 5.92 -6.18
N ILE A 371 -18.39 4.86 -5.88
CA ILE A 371 -17.42 4.29 -6.83
C ILE A 371 -18.14 3.83 -8.10
N LEU A 372 -19.22 3.05 -7.97
CA LEU A 372 -19.92 2.50 -9.13
C LEU A 372 -20.52 3.61 -10.02
N LEU A 373 -21.06 4.68 -9.41
CA LEU A 373 -21.62 5.85 -10.08
C LEU A 373 -20.55 6.84 -10.60
N GLU A 374 -19.27 6.62 -10.28
CA GLU A 374 -18.15 7.51 -10.58
C GLU A 374 -18.28 8.91 -9.92
N GLU A 375 -19.00 8.96 -8.80
CA GLU A 375 -19.23 10.16 -7.97
C GLU A 375 -18.19 10.31 -6.86
N ASP A 376 -17.33 9.31 -6.67
CA ASP A 376 -16.22 9.34 -5.71
C ASP A 376 -14.95 10.00 -6.29
N TYR A 377 -13.88 9.98 -5.49
CA TYR A 377 -12.52 10.33 -5.90
C TYR A 377 -11.61 9.11 -5.88
N VAL A 378 -10.51 9.19 -6.64
CA VAL A 378 -9.39 8.26 -6.56
C VAL A 378 -8.27 8.96 -5.81
N ARG A 379 -7.79 8.34 -4.74
CA ARG A 379 -6.64 8.82 -3.98
C ARG A 379 -5.35 8.40 -4.69
N LEU A 380 -4.51 9.36 -5.03
CA LEU A 380 -3.13 9.09 -5.46
C LEU A 380 -2.25 8.93 -4.23
N VAL A 381 -1.54 7.81 -4.14
CA VAL A 381 -0.66 7.45 -3.02
C VAL A 381 0.67 6.89 -3.51
N PRO A 382 1.76 7.02 -2.74
CA PRO A 382 3.05 6.44 -3.10
C PRO A 382 3.10 4.91 -3.02
N ASP A 383 2.26 4.30 -2.18
CA ASP A 383 2.11 2.85 -2.07
C ASP A 383 0.63 2.49 -1.92
N SER A 384 0.17 1.63 -2.80
CA SER A 384 -1.20 1.10 -2.80
C SER A 384 -1.30 -0.32 -2.21
N TYR A 385 -0.18 -0.96 -1.89
CA TYR A 385 -0.15 -2.33 -1.42
C TYR A 385 -0.90 -2.51 -0.10
N HIS A 386 -1.78 -3.51 -0.04
CA HIS A 386 -2.65 -3.78 1.11
C HIS A 386 -3.42 -2.55 1.63
N ASN A 387 -3.74 -1.60 0.77
CA ASN A 387 -4.53 -0.45 1.18
C ASN A 387 -5.96 -0.89 1.60
N TYR A 388 -6.29 -0.60 2.86
CA TYR A 388 -7.62 -0.88 3.41
C TYR A 388 -8.58 0.24 3.02
N MET A 389 -9.82 -0.11 2.66
CA MET A 389 -10.87 0.86 2.31
C MET A 389 -11.17 1.86 3.42
N GLY A 390 -10.91 1.50 4.67
CA GLY A 390 -11.13 2.35 5.84
C GLY A 390 -9.98 3.34 6.14
N TYR A 391 -8.85 3.28 5.43
CA TYR A 391 -7.71 4.17 5.69
C TYR A 391 -7.91 5.59 5.16
N GLN A 392 -8.78 5.76 4.16
CA GLN A 392 -9.06 7.05 3.56
C GLN A 392 -10.57 7.23 3.30
N GLU A 393 -10.96 8.46 2.97
CA GLU A 393 -12.35 8.79 2.62
C GLU A 393 -12.73 8.15 1.27
N GLU A 394 -11.81 8.19 0.31
CA GLU A 394 -11.98 7.66 -1.03
C GLU A 394 -12.13 6.12 -1.02
N GLY A 395 -12.93 5.60 -1.96
CA GLY A 395 -13.16 4.18 -2.14
C GLY A 395 -12.02 3.45 -2.86
N SER A 396 -11.24 4.18 -3.64
CA SER A 396 -10.21 3.63 -4.51
C SER A 396 -8.91 4.41 -4.35
N VAL A 397 -7.79 3.69 -4.46
CA VAL A 397 -6.45 4.27 -4.47
C VAL A 397 -5.72 3.89 -5.76
N TYR A 398 -4.81 4.74 -6.19
CA TYR A 398 -3.96 4.50 -7.35
C TYR A 398 -2.53 4.95 -7.06
N GLU A 399 -1.58 4.11 -7.47
CA GLU A 399 -0.16 4.40 -7.39
C GLU A 399 0.30 4.89 -8.75
N LEU A 400 0.80 6.12 -8.81
CA LEU A 400 1.24 6.73 -10.05
C LEU A 400 2.58 6.10 -10.47
N PRO A 401 2.75 5.63 -11.72
CA PRO A 401 4.03 5.13 -12.20
C PRO A 401 5.06 6.27 -12.25
N TRP A 402 6.35 5.92 -12.24
CA TRP A 402 7.42 6.86 -12.48
C TRP A 402 7.37 7.41 -13.90
N GLU A 403 7.89 8.63 -14.09
CA GLU A 403 7.91 9.28 -15.42
C GLU A 403 8.63 8.44 -16.47
N TYR A 404 9.71 7.76 -16.09
CA TYR A 404 10.47 6.87 -16.97
C TYR A 404 9.76 5.53 -17.26
N GLU A 405 8.69 5.20 -16.52
CA GLU A 405 7.87 4.00 -16.73
C GLU A 405 6.69 4.28 -17.67
N CYS A 406 6.47 5.54 -18.04
CA CYS A 406 5.43 5.96 -18.97
C CYS A 406 5.99 6.00 -20.39
N SER A 407 5.31 5.34 -21.34
CA SER A 407 5.73 5.29 -22.74
C SER A 407 4.52 5.25 -23.68
N ASP A 408 4.73 5.61 -24.94
CA ASP A 408 3.71 5.45 -25.97
C ASP A 408 3.82 4.11 -26.72
N ASP A 409 4.81 3.28 -26.35
CA ASP A 409 4.82 1.87 -26.75
C ASP A 409 3.78 1.12 -25.91
N GLY A 410 2.94 0.31 -26.56
CA GLY A 410 1.74 -0.28 -25.94
C GLY A 410 1.97 -1.24 -24.77
N ASP A 411 3.20 -1.32 -24.24
CA ASP A 411 3.63 -2.17 -23.13
C ASP A 411 3.65 -1.42 -21.78
N SER A 412 3.58 -0.09 -21.74
CA SER A 412 3.50 0.67 -20.48
C SER A 412 2.11 0.74 -19.86
N PHE A 413 2.09 1.01 -18.56
CA PHE A 413 0.85 1.17 -17.79
C PHE A 413 0.09 2.46 -18.13
N LEU A 414 0.81 3.51 -18.52
CA LEU A 414 0.29 4.83 -18.89
C LEU A 414 1.15 5.45 -19.99
N THR A 415 0.49 6.12 -20.94
CA THR A 415 1.18 7.02 -21.86
C THR A 415 1.65 8.28 -21.14
N TRP A 416 2.63 8.97 -21.72
CA TRP A 416 3.10 10.24 -21.16
C TRP A 416 1.99 11.29 -21.09
N GLU A 417 1.12 11.34 -22.11
CA GLU A 417 -0.04 12.23 -22.14
C GLU A 417 -1.04 11.94 -21.02
N GLN A 418 -1.33 10.66 -20.77
CA GLN A 418 -2.20 10.24 -19.66
C GLN A 418 -1.61 10.64 -18.30
N TYR A 419 -0.31 10.42 -18.11
CA TYR A 419 0.40 10.82 -16.89
C TYR A 419 0.27 12.32 -16.63
N GLN A 420 0.58 13.15 -17.64
CA GLN A 420 0.48 14.60 -17.53
C GLN A 420 -0.95 15.07 -17.25
N GLU A 421 -1.94 14.44 -17.90
CA GLU A 421 -3.33 14.77 -17.68
C GLU A 421 -3.77 14.44 -16.24
N ILE A 422 -3.40 13.27 -15.71
CA ILE A 422 -3.66 12.89 -14.30
C ILE A 422 -3.05 13.92 -13.36
N VAL A 423 -1.76 14.25 -13.52
CA VAL A 423 -1.04 15.20 -12.68
C VAL A 423 -1.72 16.57 -12.67
N SER A 424 -2.13 17.06 -13.85
CA SER A 424 -2.76 18.38 -14.01
C SER A 424 -4.17 18.48 -13.39
N LEU A 425 -4.90 17.36 -13.35
CA LEU A 425 -6.27 17.29 -12.85
C LEU A 425 -6.36 16.89 -11.39
N THR A 426 -5.24 16.53 -10.78
CA THR A 426 -5.16 16.09 -9.38
C THR A 426 -5.10 17.29 -8.45
N GLU A 427 -5.92 17.24 -7.40
CA GLU A 427 -5.80 18.10 -6.23
C GLU A 427 -4.71 17.53 -5.31
N TRP A 428 -3.50 18.10 -5.37
CA TRP A 428 -2.37 17.68 -4.55
C TRP A 428 -2.45 18.26 -3.14
N LEU A 429 -2.21 17.43 -2.13
CA LEU A 429 -2.07 17.91 -0.76
C LEU A 429 -0.73 18.62 -0.59
N PRO A 430 -0.66 19.68 0.23
CA PRO A 430 0.61 20.30 0.57
C PRO A 430 1.49 19.31 1.35
N GLU A 431 2.79 19.32 1.07
CA GLU A 431 3.75 18.56 1.85
C GLU A 431 3.89 19.14 3.27
N GLU A 432 4.19 18.28 4.23
CA GLU A 432 4.43 18.67 5.61
C GLU A 432 5.68 19.58 5.67
N GLN A 433 5.50 20.82 6.11
CA GLN A 433 6.58 21.80 6.14
C GLN A 433 7.45 21.63 7.38
N VAL A 434 8.76 21.73 7.17
CA VAL A 434 9.72 21.80 8.27
C VAL A 434 9.70 23.23 8.82
N ASN A 435 9.78 23.38 10.14
CA ASN A 435 9.99 24.67 10.78
C ASN A 435 11.28 24.60 11.61
N SER A 436 12.07 25.68 11.63
CA SER A 436 13.22 25.78 12.54
C SER A 436 12.80 26.43 13.87
N ILE A 437 13.51 26.10 14.95
CA ILE A 437 13.25 26.65 16.31
C ILE A 437 14.09 27.92 16.59
N VAL A 438 14.72 28.51 15.57
CA VAL A 438 15.68 29.62 15.73
C VAL A 438 15.01 30.92 16.18
#